data_AF-A0A923YNS2-F1
#
_entry.id   AF-A0A923YNS2-F1
#
_cell.length_a   1.000
_cell.length_b   1.000
_cell.length_c   1.000
_cell.angle_alpha   90.00
_cell.angle_beta   90.00
_cell.angle_gamma   90.00
#
_symmetry.space_group_name_H-M   'P 1'
#
loop_
_entity.id
_entity.type
_entity.pdbx_description
1 polymer ?
#
loop_
_entity_poly.entity_id
_entity_poly.type
_entity_poly.pdbx_seq_one_letter_code
_entity_poly.pdbx_strand_id
1 'polypeptide(L)' 'MSRRRQIYEGKAKILYEGPEPGTIIQYFKDDATAFNAQKRGTISGK' A
#
# COMPACT_ATOMS: atom_id res chain seq x y z
N MET A 1 -6.34 -9.06 -15.57
CA MET A 1 -6.61 -8.66 -14.17
C MET A 1 -7.20 -7.27 -14.18
N SER A 2 -8.44 -7.11 -13.72
CA SER A 2 -9.06 -5.78 -13.62
C SER A 2 -8.22 -4.92 -12.70
N ARG A 3 -7.51 -3.95 -13.28
CA ARG A 3 -6.62 -3.05 -12.55
C ARG A 3 -7.54 -2.14 -11.72
N ARG A 4 -7.77 -2.51 -10.46
CA ARG A 4 -8.55 -1.69 -9.51
C ARG A 4 -7.92 -0.29 -9.49
N ARG A 5 -8.75 0.75 -9.58
CA ARG A 5 -8.27 2.13 -9.69
C ARG A 5 -7.51 2.48 -8.43
N GLN A 6 -6.21 2.75 -8.57
CA GLN A 6 -5.37 3.23 -7.48
C GLN A 6 -5.75 4.68 -7.18
N ILE A 7 -6.06 4.96 -5.92
CA ILE A 7 -6.49 6.28 -5.45
C ILE A 7 -5.32 7.01 -4.80
N TYR A 8 -4.46 6.28 -4.09
CA TYR A 8 -3.34 6.88 -3.36
C TYR A 8 -2.22 5.87 -3.11
N GLU A 9 -0.98 6.36 -3.08
CA GLU A 9 0.20 5.58 -2.72
C GLU A 9 1.03 6.31 -1.66
N GLY A 10 1.14 5.67 -0.50
CA GLY A 10 1.99 6.10 0.59
C GLY A 10 3.26 5.25 0.71
N LYS A 11 4.06 5.56 1.74
CA LYS A 11 5.33 4.87 2.02
C LYS A 11 5.14 3.37 2.29
N ALA A 12 4.12 3.01 3.07
CA ALA A 12 3.89 1.63 3.51
C ALA A 12 2.58 1.02 3.00
N LYS A 13 1.74 1.80 2.29
CA LYS A 13 0.40 1.36 1.89
C LYS A 13 0.01 1.89 0.52
N ILE A 14 -0.84 1.15 -0.19
CA ILE A 14 -1.52 1.59 -1.42
C ILE A 14 -3.02 1.49 -1.16
N LEU A 15 -3.78 2.50 -1.58
CA LEU A 15 -5.23 2.50 -1.51
C LEU A 15 -5.83 2.36 -2.90
N TYR A 16 -6.76 1.43 -3.03
CA TYR A 16 -7.56 1.21 -4.23
C TYR A 16 -9.04 1.46 -3.94
N GLU A 17 -9.79 1.77 -5.00
CA GLU A 17 -11.25 1.80 -4.96
C GLU A 17 -11.79 0.43 -4.58
N GLY A 18 -12.68 0.41 -3.58
CA GLY A 18 -13.36 -0.80 -3.15
C GLY A 18 -14.46 -1.21 -4.13
N PRO A 19 -14.99 -2.44 -4.01
CA PRO A 19 -16.05 -2.94 -4.89
C PRO A 19 -17.41 -2.27 -4.62
N GLU A 20 -17.60 -1.70 -3.43
CA GLU A 20 -18.84 -1.04 -3.03
C GLU A 20 -18.61 0.48 -2.85
N PRO A 21 -19.61 1.33 -3.15
CA PRO A 21 -19.50 2.77 -2.94
C PRO A 21 -19.13 3.12 -1.50
N GLY A 22 -18.12 3.97 -1.32
CA GLY A 22 -17.63 4.39 -0.01
C GLY A 22 -16.65 3.42 0.66
N THR A 23 -16.33 2.28 0.01
CA THR A 23 -15.31 1.34 0.50
C THR A 23 -13.97 1.54 -0.21
N ILE A 24 -12.89 1.18 0.47
CA ILE A 24 -11.53 1.17 -0.09
C ILE A 24 -10.83 -0.12 0.25
N ILE A 25 -9.92 -0.54 -0.64
CA ILE A 25 -9.02 -1.66 -0.38
C ILE A 25 -7.66 -1.09 0.03
N GLN A 26 -7.20 -1.45 1.22
CA GLN A 26 -5.89 -1.09 1.75
C GLN A 26 -4.91 -2.24 1.51
N TYR A 27 -3.91 -2.01 0.68
CA TYR A 27 -2.78 -2.92 0.47
C TYR A 27 -1.60 -2.47 1.32
N PHE A 28 -1.04 -3.37 2.12
CA PHE A 28 0.17 -3.13 2.90
C PHE A 28 1.38 -3.53 2.07
N LYS A 29 2.33 -2.61 1.92
CA LYS A 29 3.62 -2.90 1.29
C LYS A 29 4.51 -3.60 2.31
N ASP A 30 5.30 -4.56 1.85
CA ASP A 30 6.37 -5.21 2.63
C ASP A 30 7.59 -4.28 2.85
N ASP A 31 7.51 -3.04 2.38
CA ASP A 31 8.55 -2.03 2.53
C ASP A 31 8.56 -1.49 3.97
N ALA A 32 9.50 -1.98 4.78
CA ALA A 32 9.79 -1.40 6.08
C ALA A 32 10.75 -0.21 5.90
N THR A 33 10.20 1.00 5.83
CA THR A 33 11.01 2.23 5.87
C THR A 33 11.23 2.65 7.32
N ALA A 34 12.48 2.68 7.79
CA ALA A 34 12.86 3.24 9.08
C ALA A 34 13.75 4.48 8.87
N PHE A 35 13.79 5.39 9.86
CA PHE A 35 14.62 6.60 9.84
C PHE A 35 14.40 7.53 8.62
N ASN A 36 13.18 8.05 8.40
CA ASN A 36 12.90 8.98 7.28
C ASN A 36 13.43 8.51 5.90
N ALA A 37 13.27 7.22 5.60
CA ALA A 37 13.77 6.57 4.39
C ALA A 37 15.30 6.43 4.26
N GLN A 38 16.08 6.66 5.33
CA GLN A 38 17.52 6.36 5.36
C GLN A 38 17.81 4.86 5.45
N LYS A 39 16.89 4.05 5.98
CA LYS A 39 16.95 2.58 5.89
C LYS A 39 15.72 2.06 5.16
N ARG A 40 15.95 1.43 4.00
CA ARG A 40 14.97 0.64 3.26
C ARG A 40 15.36 -0.83 3.37
N GLY A 41 14.46 -1.65 3.88
CA GLY A 41 14.57 -3.10 3.88
C GLY A 41 13.21 -3.71 3.57
N THR A 42 13.19 -4.80 2.82
CA THR A 42 11.96 -5.54 2.52
C THR A 42 11.80 -6.62 3.59
N ILE A 43 10.70 -6.62 4.34
CA ILE A 43 10.37 -7.67 5.29
C ILE A 43 9.27 -8.51 4.65
N SER A 44 9.61 -9.71 4.19
CA SER A 44 8.63 -10.63 3.61
C SER A 44 7.71 -11.20 4.69
N GLY A 45 6.40 -11.10 4.48
CA GLY A 45 5.39 -11.82 5.28
C GLY A 45 4.81 -11.07 6.48
N LYS A 46 4.56 -9.76 6.36
CA LYS A 46 3.93 -8.96 7.43
C LYS A 46 2.42 -8.77 7.24
#